data_AF-A0A8K0P4R7-F1
#
_entry.id   AF-A0A8K0P4R7-F1
#
_cell.length_a   1.000
_cell.length_b   1.000
_cell.length_c   1.000
_cell.angle_alpha   90.00
_cell.angle_beta   90.00
_cell.angle_gamma   90.00
#
_symmetry.space_group_name_H-M   'P 1'
#
loop_
_entity.id
_entity.type
_entity.pdbx_description
1 polymer ?
#
loop_
_entity_poly.entity_id
_entity_poly.type
_entity_poly.pdbx_seq_one_letter_code
_entity_poly.pdbx_strand_id
1 'polypeptide(L)'
;MSKSMQENQLVWQERVQYLEKKFEDQKREKEQEIESLKEQLRDVMFYLEAQNQIAKSPDRDDIAGGEVVVGAGALSTPPEVPLKGKHRRRKGR
;
A
#
# COMPACT_ATOMS: atom_id res chain seq x y z
N MET A 1 16.86 -16.69 -50.36
CA MET A 1 17.27 -15.73 -49.30
C MET A 1 18.68 -16.12 -48.87
N SER A 2 19.63 -15.19 -48.79
CA SER A 2 21.00 -15.53 -48.38
C SER A 2 21.05 -15.91 -46.89
N LYS A 3 21.93 -16.85 -46.54
CA LYS A 3 22.12 -17.32 -45.15
C LYS A 3 22.50 -16.17 -44.20
N SER A 4 23.32 -15.24 -44.68
CA SER A 4 23.71 -14.03 -43.95
C SER A 4 22.54 -13.09 -43.64
N MET A 5 21.53 -13.03 -44.51
CA MET A 5 20.34 -12.20 -44.27
C MET A 5 19.45 -12.82 -43.20
N GLN A 6 19.32 -14.15 -43.18
CA GLN A 6 18.55 -14.87 -42.16
C GLN A 6 19.20 -14.77 -40.78
N GLU A 7 20.52 -14.93 -40.70
CA GLU A 7 21.28 -14.75 -39.45
C GLU A 7 21.14 -13.32 -38.90
N ASN A 8 21.25 -12.31 -39.77
CA ASN A 8 21.06 -10.92 -39.37
C ASN A 8 19.62 -10.66 -38.86
N GLN A 9 18.61 -11.21 -39.55
CA GLN A 9 17.22 -11.10 -39.12
C GLN A 9 16.99 -11.68 -37.72
N LEU A 10 17.58 -12.84 -37.42
CA LEU A 10 17.49 -13.47 -36.11
C LEU A 10 18.14 -12.60 -35.02
N VAL A 11 19.32 -12.06 -35.28
CA VAL A 11 20.02 -11.16 -34.34
C VAL A 11 19.16 -9.93 -34.03
N TRP A 12 18.53 -9.32 -35.04
CA TRP A 12 17.63 -8.19 -34.80
C TRP A 12 16.39 -8.58 -34.01
N GLN A 13 15.79 -9.74 -34.29
CA GLN A 13 14.65 -10.22 -33.51
C GLN A 13 15.02 -10.43 -32.04
N GLU A 14 16.14 -11.06 -31.76
CA GLU A 14 16.64 -11.24 -30.39
C GLU A 14 16.92 -9.90 -29.71
N ARG A 15 17.54 -8.95 -30.44
CA ARG A 15 17.82 -7.60 -29.93
C ARG A 15 16.54 -6.87 -29.55
N VAL A 16 15.52 -6.93 -30.41
CA VAL A 16 14.22 -6.28 -30.18
C VAL A 16 13.54 -6.90 -28.96
N GLN A 17 13.43 -8.24 -28.90
CA GLN A 17 12.83 -8.92 -27.76
C GLN A 17 13.55 -8.62 -26.44
N TYR A 18 14.89 -8.56 -26.46
CA TYR A 18 15.68 -8.19 -25.29
C TYR A 18 15.39 -6.75 -24.84
N LEU A 19 15.32 -5.80 -25.78
CA LEU A 19 15.05 -4.40 -25.48
C LEU A 19 13.62 -4.19 -24.98
N GLU A 20 12.63 -4.84 -25.59
CA GLU A 20 11.23 -4.81 -25.15
C GLU A 20 11.09 -5.32 -23.73
N LYS A 21 11.70 -6.48 -23.42
CA LYS A 21 11.70 -7.04 -22.06
C LYS A 21 12.36 -6.08 -21.07
N LYS A 22 13.54 -5.55 -21.40
CA LYS A 22 14.25 -4.61 -20.54
C LYS A 22 13.44 -3.34 -20.29
N PHE A 23 12.77 -2.83 -21.32
CA PHE A 23 11.90 -1.65 -21.20
C PHE A 23 10.71 -1.92 -20.29
N GLU A 24 10.04 -3.07 -20.45
CA GLU A 24 8.91 -3.44 -19.59
C GLU A 24 9.33 -3.61 -18.13
N ASP A 25 10.49 -4.25 -17.88
CA ASP A 25 11.03 -4.40 -16.53
C ASP A 25 11.33 -3.03 -15.89
N GLN A 26 11.95 -2.10 -16.64
CA GLN A 26 12.23 -0.75 -16.17
C GLN A 26 10.97 0.07 -15.92
N LYS A 27 9.99 -0.06 -16.81
CA LYS A 27 8.69 0.62 -16.67
C LYS A 27 7.98 0.16 -15.40
N ARG A 28 7.93 -1.15 -15.15
CA ARG A 28 7.34 -1.71 -13.94
C ARG A 28 8.05 -1.24 -12.68
N GLU A 29 9.39 -1.24 -12.67
CA GLU A 29 10.17 -0.73 -11.54
C GLU A 29 9.85 0.73 -11.24
N LYS A 30 9.77 1.57 -12.28
CA LYS A 30 9.44 2.99 -12.14
C LYS A 30 8.00 3.22 -11.68
N GLU A 31 7.04 2.44 -12.16
CA GLU A 31 5.65 2.52 -11.70
C GLU A 31 5.52 2.15 -10.21
N GLN A 32 6.25 1.13 -9.75
CA GLN A 32 6.30 0.75 -8.33
C GLN A 32 6.95 1.84 -7.47
N GLU A 33 8.05 2.43 -7.93
CA GLU A 33 8.70 3.55 -7.24
C GLU A 33 7.76 4.76 -7.11
N ILE A 34 7.03 5.10 -8.19
CA ILE A 34 6.05 6.18 -8.18
C ILE A 34 4.92 5.90 -7.18
N GLU A 35 4.41 4.66 -7.13
CA GLU A 35 3.35 4.28 -6.19
C GLU A 35 3.82 4.42 -4.73
N SER A 36 5.01 3.92 -4.42
CA SER A 36 5.60 4.05 -3.08
C SER A 36 5.80 5.51 -2.67
N LEU A 37 6.31 6.36 -3.58
CA LEU A 37 6.49 7.78 -3.30
C LEU A 37 5.16 8.50 -3.09
N LYS A 38 4.10 8.12 -3.82
CA LYS A 38 2.74 8.65 -3.59
C LYS A 38 2.20 8.27 -2.22
N GLU A 39 2.47 7.05 -1.74
CA GLU A 39 2.12 6.64 -0.38
C GLU A 39 2.83 7.48 0.68
N GLN A 40 4.15 7.64 0.56
CA GLN A 40 4.91 8.47 1.49
C GLN A 40 4.42 9.92 1.49
N LEU A 41 4.09 10.48 0.33
CA LEU A 41 3.54 11.83 0.25
C LEU A 41 2.16 11.91 0.92
N ARG A 42 1.31 10.89 0.77
CA ARG A 42 0.02 10.82 1.46
C ARG A 42 0.21 10.82 2.98
N ASP A 43 1.16 10.06 3.50
CA ASP A 43 1.45 10.02 4.93
C ASP A 43 1.93 11.38 5.46
N VAL A 44 2.82 12.05 4.71
CA VAL A 44 3.30 13.40 5.06
C VAL A 44 2.16 14.41 5.03
N MET A 45 1.32 14.39 3.98
CA MET A 45 0.17 15.28 3.89
C MET A 45 -0.82 15.04 5.03
N PHE A 46 -1.09 13.77 5.37
CA PHE A 46 -1.95 13.41 6.50
C PHE A 46 -1.37 13.91 7.82
N TYR A 47 -0.07 13.73 8.06
CA TYR A 47 0.59 14.22 9.25
C TYR A 47 0.48 15.76 9.39
N LEU A 48 0.74 16.50 8.30
CA LEU A 48 0.64 17.96 8.30
C LEU A 48 -0.79 18.45 8.48
N GLU A 49 -1.77 17.76 7.89
CA GLU A 49 -3.19 18.08 8.06
C GLU A 49 -3.63 17.82 9.51
N ALA A 50 -3.25 16.69 10.09
CA ALA A 50 -3.50 16.38 11.49
C ALA A 50 -2.86 17.43 12.42
N GLN A 51 -1.61 17.81 12.16
CA GLN A 51 -0.91 18.85 12.91
C GLN A 51 -1.65 20.19 12.82
N ASN A 52 -2.09 20.59 11.63
CA ASN A 52 -2.83 21.83 11.42
C ASN A 52 -4.21 21.80 12.08
N GLN A 53 -4.90 20.65 12.06
CA GLN A 53 -6.21 20.47 12.70
C GLN A 53 -6.10 20.55 14.23
N ILE A 54 -5.09 19.90 14.82
CA ILE A 54 -4.76 20.03 16.25
C ILE A 54 -4.38 21.47 16.55
N ALA A 55 -3.54 22.09 15.72
CA ALA A 55 -3.19 23.50 15.81
C ALA A 55 -4.34 24.45 15.42
N LYS A 56 -5.57 23.96 15.22
CA LYS A 56 -6.78 24.77 15.02
C LYS A 56 -7.84 24.51 16.08
N SER A 57 -7.83 23.35 16.73
CA SER A 57 -8.80 22.99 17.76
C SER A 57 -8.72 23.94 18.96
N PRO A 58 -9.80 24.07 19.75
CA PRO A 58 -9.75 24.76 21.04
C PRO A 58 -8.98 23.95 22.10
N ASP A 59 -8.93 22.62 21.96
CA ASP A 59 -8.36 21.68 22.93
C ASP A 59 -6.88 21.34 22.62
N ARG A 60 -6.12 22.28 22.04
CA ARG A 60 -4.75 22.02 21.55
C ARG A 60 -3.81 21.60 22.66
N ASP A 61 -3.94 22.23 23.82
CA ASP A 61 -3.08 22.02 24.97
C ASP A 61 -3.35 20.64 25.60
N ASP A 62 -4.61 20.21 25.64
CA ASP A 62 -5.02 18.87 26.13
C ASP A 62 -4.53 17.76 25.17
N ILE A 63 -4.68 17.99 23.86
CA ILE A 63 -4.22 17.04 22.83
C ILE A 63 -2.68 16.98 22.77
N ALA A 64 -1.98 18.11 22.92
CA ALA A 64 -0.51 18.16 22.95
C ALA A 64 0.08 17.52 24.21
N GLY A 65 -0.64 17.58 25.34
CA GLY A 65 -0.31 16.88 26.58
C GLY A 65 -0.54 15.37 26.54
N GLY A 66 -1.22 14.85 25.50
CA GLY A 66 -1.57 13.44 25.38
C GLY A 66 -2.73 13.00 26.27
N GLU A 67 -3.54 13.95 26.77
CA GLU A 67 -4.69 13.65 27.62
C GLU A 67 -5.96 13.56 26.77
N VAL A 68 -6.32 12.33 26.38
CA VAL A 68 -7.62 12.06 25.77
C VAL A 68 -8.64 11.79 26.89
N VAL A 69 -9.38 12.82 27.30
CA VAL A 69 -10.54 12.62 28.18
C VAL A 69 -11.68 12.01 27.34
N VAL A 70 -11.79 10.68 27.35
CA VAL A 70 -12.98 10.00 26.82
C VAL A 70 -14.15 10.34 27.76
N GLY A 71 -14.94 11.34 27.38
CA GLY A 71 -16.15 11.70 28.11
C GLY A 71 -17.04 10.46 28.30
N ALA A 72 -17.52 10.27 29.52
CA ALA A 72 -18.40 9.16 29.93
C ALA A 72 -19.80 9.26 29.29
N GLY A 73 -19.86 9.19 27.96
CA GLY A 73 -21.09 9.22 27.15
C GLY A 73 -21.20 8.09 26.13
N ALA A 74 -20.13 7.30 25.91
CA ALA A 74 -20.15 6.15 25.00
C ALA A 74 -20.29 4.80 25.73
N LEU A 75 -20.87 4.79 26.93
CA LEU A 75 -21.44 3.58 27.51
C LEU A 75 -22.80 3.28 26.86
N SER A 76 -22.77 2.90 25.59
CA SER A 76 -23.91 2.22 24.98
C SER A 76 -23.42 1.23 23.92
N THR A 77 -23.43 -0.04 24.35
CA THR A 77 -23.41 -1.28 23.57
C THR A 77 -22.13 -1.65 22.78
N PRO A 78 -21.44 -2.76 23.13
CA PRO A 78 -20.50 -3.40 22.23
C PRO A 78 -21.26 -4.08 21.07
N PRO A 79 -20.78 -4.03 19.81
CA PRO A 79 -21.29 -4.90 18.77
C PRO A 79 -20.73 -6.31 19.01
N GLU A 80 -21.62 -7.23 19.35
CA GLU A 80 -21.35 -8.66 19.43
C GLU A 80 -21.00 -9.18 18.04
N VAL A 81 -19.71 -9.41 17.76
CA VAL A 81 -19.27 -10.13 16.56
C VAL A 81 -19.28 -11.63 16.85
N PRO A 82 -20.10 -12.46 16.18
CA PRO A 82 -20.08 -13.90 16.39
C PRO A 82 -18.87 -14.50 15.67
N LEU A 83 -17.80 -14.74 16.41
CA LEU A 83 -16.65 -15.53 15.95
C LEU A 83 -17.05 -17.01 15.83
N LYS A 84 -17.58 -17.42 14.67
CA LYS A 84 -17.80 -18.84 14.36
C LYS A 84 -16.49 -19.51 13.93
N GLY A 85 -15.59 -19.70 14.89
CA GLY A 85 -14.38 -20.50 14.77
C GLY A 85 -14.71 -21.98 14.66
N LYS A 86 -14.44 -22.56 13.49
CA LYS A 86 -14.67 -23.95 13.10
C LYS A 86 -13.63 -24.88 13.76
N HIS A 87 -13.87 -25.31 15.00
CA HIS A 87 -13.03 -26.33 15.64
C HIS A 87 -13.56 -27.74 15.41
N ARG A 88 -12.88 -28.44 14.48
CA ARG A 88 -12.83 -29.90 14.34
C ARG A 88 -12.47 -30.53 15.70
N ARG A 89 -13.33 -31.40 16.23
CA ARG A 89 -12.91 -32.45 17.19
C ARG A 89 -13.41 -33.81 16.74
N ARG A 90 -12.45 -34.69 16.47
CA ARG A 90 -12.60 -36.14 16.25
C ARG A 90 -12.57 -36.85 17.61
N LYS A 91 -13.32 -37.97 17.67
CA LYS A 91 -13.18 -39.15 18.56
C LYS A 91 -13.86 -39.01 19.93
N GLY A 92 -14.70 -39.93 20.42
CA GLY A 92 -15.24 -41.20 19.91
C GLY A 92 -15.99 -41.92 21.04
N ARG A 93 -16.93 -42.81 20.72
CA ARG A 93 -17.28 -44.03 21.47
C ARG A 93 -18.17 -44.91 20.60
#